data_AF-A0A528DDZ8-F1
#
_entry.id   AF-A0A528DDZ8-F1
#
_cell.length_a   1.000
_cell.length_b   1.000
_cell.length_c   1.000
_cell.angle_alpha   90.00
_cell.angle_beta   90.00
_cell.angle_gamma   90.00
#
_symmetry.space_group_name_H-M   'P 1'
#
loop_
_entity.id
_entity.type
_entity.pdbx_description
1 polymer ?
#
loop_
_entity_poly.entity_id
_entity_poly.type
_entity_poly.pdbx_seq_one_letter_code
_entity_poly.pdbx_strand_id
1 'polypeptide(L)'
;MIEANTKLCRSSLATPSVTQRVSRVRYKLTHGAVVAAVIACVILVALAIHQNLARRGIDFSFAYLSAPSRFNISEGLAPVWTGWAPIFEGVDAASSNLAMLEAGLFNTIKVALLAITFSTIVGVGLGVLRLSTNWLVRNLAFAIGEFIRNTPILIQLMFWYFAVLLQLPSAASATNIHKWFVVEQSGVFLPFPHLSDSAEPASALFVAVAIAFLAAACLRRFPARWRIALLGAGLCVIGASYASGFGINVDLPVLGRFGATGGLHFSPEMSAVLITIMVNSAGYISEIVRGGIEGLAKGQWEAAAALGLSRADTIRDVVLPQVFRIIIPSLTNRYISLTKDTAIGIAIGFPELFNVSGTVANQTGRDFETVIVVMAIYLLLSWIISALANFVNRRIALERA
;
A
#
# COMPACT_ATOMS: atom_id res chain seq x y z
N MET A 1 -23.62 -13.58 47.13
CA MET A 1 -23.66 -13.12 45.72
C MET A 1 -22.65 -13.82 44.80
N ILE A 2 -21.76 -14.69 45.32
CA ILE A 2 -20.75 -15.44 44.55
C ILE A 2 -21.28 -16.81 44.04
N GLU A 3 -22.37 -17.35 44.62
CA GLU A 3 -22.96 -18.64 44.21
C GLU A 3 -23.89 -18.59 42.99
N ALA A 4 -24.30 -17.40 42.53
CA ALA A 4 -25.18 -17.27 41.37
C ALA A 4 -24.43 -17.35 40.03
N ASN A 5 -23.12 -17.07 40.01
CA ASN A 5 -22.31 -17.05 38.78
C ASN A 5 -21.68 -18.41 38.43
N THR A 6 -21.59 -19.35 39.37
CA THR A 6 -21.10 -20.72 39.09
C THR A 6 -22.13 -21.59 38.38
N LYS A 7 -23.43 -21.27 38.46
CA LYS A 7 -24.48 -22.01 37.72
C LYS A 7 -24.56 -21.65 36.24
N LEU A 8 -24.22 -20.42 35.85
CA LEU A 8 -24.21 -20.02 34.43
C LEU A 8 -23.02 -20.62 33.66
N CYS A 9 -21.87 -20.83 34.33
CA CYS A 9 -20.68 -21.42 33.71
C CYS A 9 -20.74 -22.95 33.52
N ARG A 10 -21.68 -23.66 34.18
CA ARG A 10 -21.87 -25.11 34.01
C ARG A 10 -22.87 -25.51 32.91
N SER A 11 -23.54 -24.54 32.28
CA SER A 11 -24.53 -24.82 31.22
C SER A 11 -23.94 -25.02 29.81
N SER A 12 -22.63 -24.78 29.61
CA SER A 12 -21.97 -24.91 28.30
C SER A 12 -21.48 -26.33 27.97
N LEU A 13 -21.64 -27.29 28.89
CA LEU A 13 -21.31 -28.71 28.70
C LEU A 13 -22.54 -29.58 28.41
N ALA A 14 -23.68 -28.99 28.07
CA ALA A 14 -24.82 -29.74 27.56
C ALA A 14 -24.50 -30.27 26.15
N THR A 15 -24.57 -31.59 25.96
CA THR A 15 -24.46 -32.20 24.62
C THR A 15 -25.47 -31.54 23.69
N PRO A 16 -25.06 -31.08 22.48
CA PRO A 16 -25.95 -30.37 21.57
C PRO A 16 -27.18 -31.22 21.29
N SER A 17 -28.38 -30.62 21.41
CA SER A 17 -29.63 -31.30 21.13
C SER A 17 -29.66 -31.84 19.70
N VAL A 18 -30.42 -32.91 19.44
CA VAL A 18 -30.50 -33.56 18.12
C VAL A 18 -30.84 -32.55 17.01
N THR A 19 -31.72 -31.58 17.30
CA THR A 19 -32.08 -30.47 16.41
C THR A 19 -30.90 -29.53 16.09
N GLN A 20 -30.01 -29.24 17.05
CA GLN A 20 -28.79 -28.47 16.81
C GLN A 20 -27.72 -29.23 16.03
N ARG A 21 -27.63 -30.57 16.17
CA ARG A 21 -26.75 -31.40 15.32
C ARG A 21 -27.24 -31.45 13.87
N VAL A 22 -28.54 -31.64 13.66
CA VAL A 22 -29.14 -31.70 12.31
C VAL A 22 -28.99 -30.36 11.58
N SER A 23 -29.18 -29.23 12.27
CA SER A 23 -29.00 -27.90 11.66
C SER A 23 -27.54 -27.62 11.28
N ARG A 24 -26.55 -28.01 12.10
CA ARG A 24 -25.11 -27.89 11.76
C ARG A 24 -24.73 -28.76 10.56
N VAL A 25 -25.26 -29.98 10.47
CA VAL A 25 -25.00 -30.87 9.32
C VAL A 25 -25.64 -30.29 8.05
N ARG A 26 -26.90 -29.84 8.10
CA ARG A 26 -27.56 -29.15 6.98
C ARG A 26 -26.78 -27.92 6.52
N TYR A 27 -26.30 -27.09 7.45
CA TYR A 27 -25.47 -25.92 7.14
C TYR A 27 -24.18 -26.31 6.42
N LYS A 28 -23.44 -27.32 6.92
CA LYS A 28 -22.20 -27.78 6.27
C LYS A 28 -22.47 -28.37 4.89
N LEU A 29 -23.57 -29.10 4.72
CA LEU A 29 -23.99 -29.66 3.44
C LEU A 29 -24.38 -28.56 2.44
N THR A 30 -25.15 -27.55 2.85
CA THR A 30 -25.53 -26.44 1.95
C THR A 30 -24.31 -25.61 1.55
N HIS A 31 -23.41 -25.32 2.49
CA HIS A 31 -22.15 -24.62 2.16
C HIS A 31 -21.27 -25.45 1.23
N GLY A 32 -21.11 -26.74 1.51
CA GLY A 32 -20.36 -27.66 0.65
C GLY A 32 -20.96 -27.75 -0.76
N ALA A 33 -22.29 -27.84 -0.88
CA ALA A 33 -22.99 -27.88 -2.15
C ALA A 33 -22.80 -26.58 -2.96
N VAL A 34 -22.88 -25.42 -2.30
CA VAL A 34 -22.64 -24.12 -2.95
C VAL A 34 -21.20 -24.03 -3.44
N VAL A 35 -20.21 -24.41 -2.62
CA VAL A 35 -18.80 -24.40 -3.02
C VAL A 35 -18.56 -25.35 -4.20
N ALA A 36 -19.12 -26.57 -4.15
CA ALA A 36 -19.01 -27.52 -5.24
C ALA A 36 -19.68 -27.02 -6.53
N ALA A 37 -20.84 -26.36 -6.43
CA ALA A 37 -21.53 -25.77 -7.58
C ALA A 37 -20.71 -24.63 -8.20
N VAL A 38 -20.05 -23.78 -7.39
CA VAL A 38 -19.15 -22.74 -7.88
C VAL A 38 -17.94 -23.35 -8.58
N ILE A 39 -17.30 -24.37 -7.99
CA ILE A 39 -16.16 -25.06 -8.60
C ILE A 39 -16.57 -25.71 -9.93
N ALA A 40 -17.71 -26.40 -9.96
CA ALA A 40 -18.24 -27.01 -11.17
C ALA A 40 -18.52 -25.95 -12.24
N CYS A 41 -19.12 -24.81 -11.87
CA CYS A 41 -19.35 -23.69 -12.79
C CYS A 41 -18.05 -23.16 -13.39
N VAL A 42 -17.01 -22.94 -12.56
CA VAL A 42 -15.69 -22.50 -13.03
C VAL A 42 -15.07 -23.51 -13.99
N ILE A 43 -15.13 -24.81 -13.68
CA ILE A 43 -14.62 -25.87 -14.55
C ILE A 43 -15.40 -25.90 -15.88
N LEU A 44 -16.73 -25.82 -15.85
CA LEU A 44 -17.57 -25.80 -17.05
C LEU A 44 -17.25 -24.59 -17.94
N VAL A 45 -17.07 -23.41 -17.35
CA VAL A 45 -16.65 -22.20 -18.06
C VAL A 45 -15.26 -22.38 -18.67
N ALA A 46 -14.29 -22.91 -17.91
CA ALA A 46 -12.93 -23.14 -18.41
C ALA A 46 -12.92 -24.13 -19.59
N LEU A 47 -13.68 -25.22 -19.51
CA LEU A 47 -13.83 -26.19 -20.59
C LEU A 47 -14.52 -25.56 -21.81
N ALA A 48 -15.57 -24.77 -21.60
CA ALA A 48 -16.26 -24.07 -22.67
C ALA A 48 -15.31 -23.08 -23.37
N ILE A 49 -14.51 -22.33 -22.62
CA ILE A 49 -13.51 -21.41 -23.18
C ILE A 49 -12.48 -22.18 -23.99
N HIS A 50 -11.89 -23.24 -23.42
CA HIS A 50 -10.90 -24.06 -24.12
C HIS A 50 -11.44 -24.61 -25.46
N GLN A 51 -12.68 -25.12 -25.47
CA GLN A 51 -13.32 -25.60 -26.68
C GLN A 51 -13.60 -24.48 -27.69
N ASN A 52 -14.06 -23.30 -27.23
CA ASN A 52 -14.33 -22.16 -28.11
C ASN A 52 -13.05 -21.55 -28.70
N LEU A 53 -11.96 -21.52 -27.93
CA LEU A 53 -10.65 -21.07 -28.41
C LEU A 53 -10.05 -22.05 -29.43
N ALA A 54 -10.12 -23.35 -29.14
CA ALA A 54 -9.66 -24.39 -30.07
C ALA A 54 -10.42 -24.35 -31.40
N ARG A 55 -11.74 -24.11 -31.37
CA ARG A 55 -12.57 -23.92 -32.59
C ARG A 55 -12.19 -22.68 -33.41
N ARG A 56 -11.60 -21.67 -32.76
CA ARG A 56 -11.13 -20.43 -33.41
C ARG A 56 -9.65 -20.49 -33.79
N GLY A 57 -8.97 -21.62 -33.56
CA GLY A 57 -7.54 -21.77 -33.82
C GLY A 57 -6.65 -20.91 -32.90
N ILE A 58 -7.15 -20.51 -31.73
CA ILE A 58 -6.39 -19.72 -30.75
C ILE A 58 -5.83 -20.69 -29.71
N ASP A 59 -4.52 -20.96 -29.77
CA ASP A 59 -3.85 -21.84 -28.82
C ASP A 59 -3.63 -21.16 -27.48
N PHE A 60 -4.31 -21.61 -26.43
CA PHE A 60 -4.11 -21.07 -25.08
C PHE A 60 -2.69 -21.39 -24.57
N SER A 61 -1.83 -20.38 -24.44
CA SER A 61 -0.43 -20.58 -24.05
C SER A 61 0.20 -19.37 -23.37
N PHE A 62 1.03 -19.63 -22.36
CA PHE A 62 1.82 -18.62 -21.66
C PHE A 62 3.24 -18.44 -22.23
N ALA A 63 3.56 -19.06 -23.37
CA ALA A 63 4.88 -18.96 -23.99
C ALA A 63 5.25 -17.53 -24.41
N TYR A 64 4.25 -16.66 -24.64
CA TYR A 64 4.49 -15.25 -24.96
C TYR A 64 5.17 -14.49 -23.81
N LEU A 65 5.02 -14.93 -22.55
CA LEU A 65 5.65 -14.27 -21.39
C LEU A 65 7.18 -14.30 -21.47
N SER A 66 7.75 -15.37 -22.00
CA SER A 66 9.20 -15.50 -22.24
C SER A 66 9.67 -14.82 -23.53
N ALA A 67 8.77 -14.37 -24.41
CA ALA A 67 9.14 -13.72 -25.64
C ALA A 67 9.63 -12.27 -25.39
N PRO A 68 10.50 -11.72 -26.25
CA PRO A 68 10.91 -10.32 -26.17
C PRO A 68 9.71 -9.38 -26.28
N SER A 69 9.71 -8.32 -25.47
CA SER A 69 8.61 -7.37 -25.38
C SER A 69 8.50 -6.48 -26.62
N ARG A 70 9.62 -6.02 -27.19
CA ARG A 70 9.68 -5.13 -28.36
C ARG A 70 9.07 -3.73 -28.12
N PHE A 71 8.93 -3.31 -26.87
CA PHE A 71 8.54 -1.95 -26.51
C PHE A 71 9.28 -1.48 -25.26
N ASN A 72 9.39 -0.16 -25.11
CA ASN A 72 9.97 0.47 -23.92
C ASN A 72 8.86 1.05 -23.04
N ILE A 73 9.12 1.14 -21.74
CA ILE A 73 8.29 1.85 -20.77
C ILE A 73 9.08 3.02 -20.18
N SER A 74 8.39 4.05 -19.70
CA SER A 74 9.04 5.27 -19.17
C SER A 74 9.75 5.04 -17.83
N GLU A 75 9.26 4.10 -17.01
CA GLU A 75 9.89 3.72 -15.75
C GLU A 75 9.43 2.32 -15.31
N GLY A 76 10.20 1.70 -14.42
CA GLY A 76 9.88 0.41 -13.81
C GLY A 76 11.13 -0.44 -13.63
N LEU A 77 11.10 -1.29 -12.60
CA LEU A 77 12.21 -2.18 -12.28
C LEU A 77 11.71 -3.62 -12.25
N ALA A 78 12.47 -4.53 -12.86
CA ALA A 78 12.20 -5.95 -12.82
C ALA A 78 13.27 -6.69 -12.01
N PRO A 79 12.92 -7.76 -11.27
CA PRO A 79 13.87 -8.57 -10.54
C PRO A 79 14.68 -9.47 -11.48
N VAL A 80 15.98 -9.24 -11.54
CA VAL A 80 16.95 -10.09 -12.25
C VAL A 80 17.66 -10.99 -11.24
N TRP A 81 17.53 -12.30 -11.43
CA TRP A 81 18.07 -13.32 -10.53
C TRP A 81 19.47 -13.76 -10.98
N THR A 82 20.51 -13.10 -10.47
CA THR A 82 21.92 -13.49 -10.68
C THR A 82 22.53 -14.24 -9.48
N GLY A 83 21.75 -14.43 -8.41
CA GLY A 83 22.17 -15.11 -7.18
C GLY A 83 20.98 -15.45 -6.26
N TRP A 84 21.24 -15.54 -4.94
CA TRP A 84 20.20 -15.83 -3.94
C TRP A 84 19.25 -14.65 -3.67
N ALA A 85 19.69 -13.43 -4.00
CA ALA A 85 18.89 -12.21 -3.91
C ALA A 85 18.69 -11.62 -5.32
N PRO A 86 17.48 -11.15 -5.65
CA PRO A 86 17.24 -10.48 -6.92
C PRO A 86 17.86 -9.07 -6.89
N ILE A 87 18.42 -8.67 -8.03
CA ILE A 87 18.83 -7.29 -8.29
C ILE A 87 17.71 -6.64 -9.10
N PHE A 88 17.34 -5.40 -8.78
CA PHE A 88 16.29 -4.70 -9.50
C PHE A 88 16.92 -3.80 -10.57
N GLU A 89 16.65 -4.11 -11.84
CA GLU A 89 17.22 -3.42 -12.99
C GLU A 89 16.11 -2.83 -13.87
N GLY A 90 16.45 -1.77 -14.61
CA GLY A 90 15.54 -1.17 -15.58
C GLY A 90 15.27 -2.12 -16.75
N VAL A 91 14.06 -2.05 -17.29
CA VAL A 91 13.64 -2.89 -18.42
C VAL A 91 13.68 -2.13 -19.74
N ASP A 92 13.97 -2.85 -20.82
CA ASP A 92 14.10 -2.32 -22.18
C ASP A 92 13.32 -3.17 -23.21
N ALA A 93 13.28 -2.72 -24.46
CA ALA A 93 12.59 -3.44 -25.54
C ALA A 93 13.13 -4.85 -25.83
N ALA A 94 14.33 -5.19 -25.36
CA ALA A 94 14.90 -6.54 -25.48
C ALA A 94 14.43 -7.47 -24.35
N SER A 95 14.00 -6.90 -23.22
CA SER A 95 13.52 -7.63 -22.04
C SER A 95 12.27 -8.46 -22.37
N SER A 96 12.03 -9.52 -21.59
CA SER A 96 10.87 -10.40 -21.78
C SER A 96 9.55 -9.70 -21.43
N ASN A 97 8.44 -10.18 -21.98
CA ASN A 97 7.10 -9.72 -21.59
C ASN A 97 6.83 -9.93 -20.09
N LEU A 98 7.36 -10.99 -19.49
CA LEU A 98 7.29 -11.22 -18.05
C LEU A 98 7.99 -10.11 -17.27
N ALA A 99 9.22 -9.76 -17.66
CA ALA A 99 9.98 -8.68 -17.01
C ALA A 99 9.23 -7.33 -17.13
N MET A 100 8.56 -7.07 -18.26
CA MET A 100 7.71 -5.89 -18.42
C MET A 100 6.52 -5.90 -17.44
N LEU A 101 5.82 -7.03 -17.30
CA LEU A 101 4.73 -7.17 -16.34
C LEU A 101 5.22 -7.01 -14.89
N GLU A 102 6.40 -7.54 -14.57
CA GLU A 102 7.04 -7.37 -13.27
C GLU A 102 7.40 -5.90 -12.99
N ALA A 103 7.89 -5.17 -14.00
CA ALA A 103 8.15 -3.74 -13.90
C ALA A 103 6.85 -2.93 -13.67
N GLY A 104 5.77 -3.28 -14.37
CA GLY A 104 4.44 -2.70 -14.14
C GLY A 104 3.88 -3.03 -12.74
N LEU A 105 4.10 -4.26 -12.26
CA LEU A 105 3.75 -4.68 -10.90
C LEU A 105 4.56 -3.90 -9.86
N PHE A 106 5.85 -3.70 -10.09
CA PHE A 106 6.71 -2.90 -9.21
C PHE A 106 6.17 -1.47 -9.09
N ASN A 107 5.83 -0.83 -10.20
CA ASN A 107 5.23 0.51 -10.22
C ASN A 107 3.88 0.55 -9.48
N THR A 108 3.04 -0.46 -9.68
CA THR A 108 1.75 -0.62 -8.98
C THR A 108 1.95 -0.66 -7.45
N ILE A 109 2.88 -1.50 -6.98
CA ILE A 109 3.18 -1.65 -5.55
C ILE A 109 3.80 -0.36 -5.00
N LYS A 110 4.75 0.24 -5.72
CA LYS A 110 5.40 1.52 -5.35
C LYS A 110 4.36 2.62 -5.13
N VAL A 111 3.47 2.83 -6.10
CA VAL A 111 2.40 3.84 -5.98
C VAL A 111 1.44 3.49 -4.85
N ALA A 112 0.99 2.24 -4.74
CA ALA A 112 0.05 1.82 -3.70
C ALA A 112 0.62 2.03 -2.29
N LEU A 113 1.88 1.65 -2.03
CA LEU A 113 2.51 1.80 -0.72
C LEU A 113 2.68 3.27 -0.32
N LEU A 114 3.14 4.11 -1.26
CA LEU A 114 3.27 5.55 -1.02
C LEU A 114 1.90 6.19 -0.79
N ALA A 115 0.92 5.88 -1.64
CA ALA A 115 -0.43 6.42 -1.54
C ALA A 115 -1.12 5.98 -0.24
N ILE A 116 -1.01 4.71 0.18
CA ILE A 116 -1.54 4.23 1.47
C ILE A 116 -0.91 5.03 2.62
N THR A 117 0.41 5.20 2.62
CA THR A 117 1.13 5.91 3.68
C THR A 117 0.68 7.37 3.78
N PHE A 118 0.78 8.12 2.69
CA PHE A 118 0.46 9.55 2.71
C PHE A 118 -1.03 9.82 2.88
N SER A 119 -1.91 9.06 2.22
CA SER A 119 -3.36 9.23 2.38
C SER A 119 -3.85 8.91 3.78
N THR A 120 -3.22 7.95 4.48
CA THR A 120 -3.54 7.65 5.88
C THR A 120 -3.18 8.82 6.78
N ILE A 121 -1.97 9.39 6.62
CA ILE A 121 -1.52 10.54 7.41
C ILE A 121 -2.46 11.74 7.19
N VAL A 122 -2.67 12.12 5.93
CA VAL A 122 -3.50 13.29 5.57
C VAL A 122 -4.96 13.04 5.93
N GLY A 123 -5.49 11.85 5.64
CA GLY A 123 -6.88 11.49 5.88
C GLY A 123 -7.24 11.40 7.36
N VAL A 124 -6.39 10.79 8.18
CA VAL A 124 -6.57 10.79 9.65
C VAL A 124 -6.49 12.20 10.20
N GLY A 125 -5.53 13.00 9.73
CA GLY A 125 -5.42 14.42 10.09
C GLY A 125 -6.71 15.20 9.78
N LEU A 126 -7.22 15.10 8.55
CA LEU A 126 -8.48 15.74 8.13
C LEU A 126 -9.67 15.23 8.95
N GLY A 127 -9.75 13.94 9.23
CA GLY A 127 -10.81 13.35 10.05
C GLY A 127 -10.83 13.89 11.48
N VAL A 128 -9.67 14.04 12.10
CA VAL A 128 -9.53 14.63 13.45
C VAL A 128 -9.82 16.13 13.45
N LEU A 129 -9.36 16.87 12.44
CA LEU A 129 -9.63 18.32 12.30
C LEU A 129 -11.12 18.64 12.21
N ARG A 130 -11.94 17.73 11.64
CA ARG A 130 -13.41 17.87 11.63
C ARG A 130 -14.04 17.82 13.03
N LEU A 131 -13.34 17.29 14.04
CA LEU A 131 -13.82 17.32 15.42
C LEU A 131 -13.50 18.63 16.14
N SER A 132 -12.76 19.55 15.51
CA SER A 132 -12.35 20.81 16.15
C SER A 132 -13.56 21.59 16.69
N THR A 133 -13.38 22.23 17.84
CA THR A 133 -14.34 23.19 18.39
C THR A 133 -14.41 24.44 17.52
N ASN A 134 -13.30 24.78 16.87
CA ASN A 134 -13.23 25.92 15.97
C ASN A 134 -14.08 25.66 14.72
N TRP A 135 -15.13 26.48 14.58
CA TRP A 135 -16.09 26.41 13.48
C TRP A 135 -15.41 26.46 12.10
N LEU A 136 -14.41 27.32 11.93
CA LEU A 136 -13.71 27.49 10.65
C LEU A 136 -12.92 26.24 10.28
N VAL A 137 -12.12 25.72 11.21
CA VAL A 137 -11.30 24.51 10.98
C VAL A 137 -12.19 23.31 10.64
N ARG A 138 -13.27 23.12 11.42
CA ARG A 138 -14.22 22.04 11.20
C ARG A 138 -14.88 22.11 9.83
N ASN A 139 -15.38 23.29 9.45
CA ASN A 139 -16.09 23.46 8.19
C ASN A 139 -15.17 23.43 6.97
N LEU A 140 -13.95 23.93 7.08
CA LEU A 140 -12.94 23.80 6.02
C LEU A 140 -12.58 22.32 5.80
N ALA A 141 -12.30 21.58 6.88
CA ALA A 141 -12.01 20.16 6.77
C ALA A 141 -13.20 19.36 6.23
N PHE A 142 -14.44 19.74 6.57
CA PHE A 142 -15.66 19.18 5.98
C PHE A 142 -15.75 19.46 4.48
N ALA A 143 -15.61 20.72 4.07
CA ALA A 143 -15.73 21.15 2.69
C ALA A 143 -14.67 20.50 1.79
N ILE A 144 -13.41 20.45 2.26
CA ILE A 144 -12.30 19.78 1.56
C ILE A 144 -12.62 18.30 1.36
N GLY A 145 -13.04 17.61 2.43
CA GLY A 145 -13.39 16.19 2.36
C GLY A 145 -14.54 15.88 1.41
N GLU A 146 -15.61 16.68 1.44
CA GLU A 146 -16.74 16.53 0.52
C GLU A 146 -16.36 16.84 -0.93
N PHE A 147 -15.63 17.92 -1.18
CA PHE A 147 -15.19 18.27 -2.53
C PHE A 147 -14.36 17.14 -3.17
N ILE A 148 -13.38 16.60 -2.43
CA ILE A 148 -12.51 15.53 -2.90
C ILE A 148 -13.30 14.24 -3.18
N ARG A 149 -14.27 13.90 -2.33
CA ARG A 149 -15.05 12.65 -2.48
C ARG A 149 -16.09 12.73 -3.60
N ASN A 150 -16.60 13.93 -3.88
CA ASN A 150 -17.63 14.16 -4.88
C ASN A 150 -17.07 14.52 -6.27
N THR A 151 -15.75 14.56 -6.43
CA THR A 151 -15.09 14.77 -7.72
C THR A 151 -14.63 13.44 -8.31
N PRO A 152 -14.96 13.13 -9.58
CA PRO A 152 -14.49 11.92 -10.24
C PRO A 152 -12.96 11.82 -10.20
N ILE A 153 -12.44 10.67 -9.78
CA ILE A 153 -11.00 10.44 -9.64
C ILE A 153 -10.23 10.64 -10.95
N LEU A 154 -10.87 10.33 -12.09
CA LEU A 154 -10.28 10.57 -13.42
C LEU A 154 -10.12 12.07 -13.71
N ILE A 155 -11.09 12.90 -13.32
CA ILE A 155 -10.97 14.36 -13.49
C ILE A 155 -9.86 14.90 -12.58
N GLN A 156 -9.74 14.38 -11.35
CA GLN A 156 -8.62 14.73 -10.47
C GLN A 156 -7.28 14.35 -11.12
N LEU A 157 -7.16 13.16 -11.72
CA LEU A 157 -5.95 12.73 -12.44
C LEU A 157 -5.60 13.69 -13.57
N MET A 158 -6.58 14.00 -14.42
CA MET A 158 -6.41 14.90 -15.55
C MET A 158 -6.00 16.30 -15.08
N PHE A 159 -6.60 16.79 -13.99
CA PHE A 159 -6.25 18.09 -13.39
C PHE A 159 -4.80 18.10 -12.88
N TRP A 160 -4.42 17.13 -12.05
CA TRP A 160 -3.05 17.08 -11.50
C TRP A 160 -1.99 16.92 -12.59
N TYR A 161 -2.27 16.11 -13.62
CA TYR A 161 -1.34 15.92 -14.72
C TYR A 161 -1.27 17.15 -15.64
N PHE A 162 -2.39 17.52 -16.29
CA PHE A 162 -2.39 18.55 -17.32
C PHE A 162 -2.36 19.98 -16.79
N ALA A 163 -3.07 20.26 -15.69
CA ALA A 163 -3.22 21.64 -15.19
C ALA A 163 -2.14 22.03 -14.18
N VAL A 164 -1.51 21.05 -13.51
CA VAL A 164 -0.49 21.31 -12.48
C VAL A 164 0.89 20.86 -12.94
N LEU A 165 1.11 19.57 -13.15
CA LEU A 165 2.45 19.03 -13.37
C LEU A 165 3.06 19.44 -14.71
N LEU A 166 2.30 19.39 -15.81
CA LEU A 166 2.81 19.84 -17.11
C LEU A 166 2.97 21.37 -17.22
N GLN A 167 2.37 22.13 -16.32
CA GLN A 167 2.50 23.59 -16.23
C GLN A 167 3.67 24.04 -15.34
N LEU A 168 4.40 23.11 -14.73
CA LEU A 168 5.63 23.42 -14.02
C LEU A 168 6.66 24.08 -14.95
N PRO A 169 7.64 24.84 -14.42
CA PRO A 169 8.66 25.45 -15.26
C PRO A 169 9.53 24.37 -15.95
N SER A 170 9.94 24.67 -17.19
CA SER A 170 10.93 23.85 -17.88
C SER A 170 12.31 23.97 -17.23
N ALA A 171 13.15 22.94 -17.39
CA ALA A 171 14.51 22.89 -16.83
C ALA A 171 15.37 24.13 -17.16
N ALA A 172 15.16 24.72 -18.34
CA ALA A 172 15.89 25.90 -18.81
C ALA A 172 15.53 27.21 -18.06
N SER A 173 14.37 27.24 -17.37
CA SER A 173 13.87 28.42 -16.65
C SER A 173 13.67 28.18 -15.16
N ALA A 174 13.92 26.95 -14.68
CA ALA A 174 13.77 26.59 -13.28
C ALA A 174 14.88 27.23 -12.44
N THR A 175 14.52 28.16 -11.57
CA THR A 175 15.41 28.67 -10.52
C THR A 175 15.46 27.68 -9.36
N ASN A 176 16.66 27.40 -8.85
CA ASN A 176 16.89 26.52 -7.69
C ASN A 176 16.21 27.09 -6.43
N ILE A 177 14.94 26.75 -6.17
CA ILE A 177 14.20 27.27 -5.01
C ILE A 177 14.71 26.65 -3.70
N HIS A 178 15.21 25.41 -3.74
CA HIS A 178 15.82 24.75 -2.58
C HIS A 178 16.61 23.53 -3.07
N LYS A 179 17.95 23.53 -2.96
CA LYS A 179 18.89 22.46 -3.44
C LYS A 179 18.52 21.00 -3.06
N TRP A 180 17.51 20.81 -2.21
CA TRP A 180 17.01 19.54 -1.71
C TRP A 180 15.96 18.91 -2.63
N PHE A 181 15.15 19.69 -3.32
CA PHE A 181 14.06 19.19 -4.16
C PHE A 181 14.03 19.96 -5.47
N VAL A 182 13.94 19.23 -6.57
CA VAL A 182 13.74 19.82 -7.89
C VAL A 182 12.41 19.35 -8.44
N VAL A 183 11.59 20.31 -8.86
CA VAL A 183 10.26 20.07 -9.43
C VAL A 183 10.22 20.80 -10.76
N GLU A 184 10.17 20.04 -11.84
CA GLU A 184 10.16 20.55 -13.21
C GLU A 184 9.18 19.72 -14.06
N GLN A 185 9.00 20.11 -15.33
CA GLN A 185 8.08 19.41 -16.24
C GLN A 185 8.42 17.92 -16.45
N SER A 186 9.69 17.53 -16.28
CA SER A 186 10.14 16.13 -16.42
C SER A 186 9.86 15.27 -15.18
N GLY A 187 9.36 15.87 -14.09
CA GLY A 187 9.00 15.17 -12.87
C GLY A 187 9.51 15.82 -11.58
N VAL A 188 9.47 15.02 -10.52
CA VAL A 188 9.88 15.40 -9.17
C VAL A 188 11.14 14.64 -8.80
N PHE A 189 12.18 15.36 -8.38
CA PHE A 189 13.45 14.79 -7.95
C PHE A 189 13.66 15.02 -6.46
N LEU A 190 13.89 13.94 -5.75
CA LEU A 190 14.10 13.90 -4.30
C LEU A 190 15.52 13.45 -4.00
N PRO A 191 16.12 13.90 -2.88
CA PRO A 191 17.47 13.48 -2.54
C PRO A 191 17.42 12.01 -2.11
N PHE A 192 18.30 11.19 -2.69
CA PHE A 192 18.33 9.75 -2.40
C PHE A 192 19.70 9.35 -1.85
N PRO A 193 19.74 8.62 -0.71
CA PRO A 193 20.99 8.10 -0.20
C PRO A 193 21.50 7.00 -1.14
N HIS A 194 22.67 7.19 -1.74
CA HIS A 194 23.40 6.14 -2.43
C HIS A 194 24.53 5.63 -1.55
N LEU A 195 24.74 4.31 -1.60
CA LEU A 195 25.92 3.70 -1.00
C LEU A 195 27.11 4.05 -1.89
N SER A 196 28.21 4.52 -1.30
CA SER A 196 29.43 4.84 -2.04
C SER A 196 29.92 3.63 -2.86
N ASP A 197 30.32 3.83 -4.12
CA ASP A 197 30.81 2.77 -5.03
C ASP A 197 32.04 2.00 -4.49
N SER A 198 32.71 2.52 -3.46
CA SER A 198 33.78 1.87 -2.70
C SER A 198 33.31 0.84 -1.67
N ALA A 199 32.00 0.54 -1.63
CA ALA A 199 31.40 -0.41 -0.73
C ALA A 199 31.73 -1.87 -1.12
N GLU A 200 32.82 -2.42 -0.58
CA GLU A 200 33.07 -3.86 -0.65
C GLU A 200 31.88 -4.65 -0.05
N PRO A 201 31.62 -5.91 -0.46
CA PRO A 201 30.52 -6.74 0.07
C PRO A 201 30.48 -6.82 1.62
N ALA A 202 31.63 -6.64 2.28
CA ALA A 202 31.76 -6.54 3.73
C ALA A 202 30.97 -5.35 4.33
N SER A 203 30.82 -4.25 3.61
CA SER A 203 30.09 -3.05 4.05
C SER A 203 28.57 -3.26 4.17
N ALA A 204 27.98 -4.06 3.26
CA ALA A 204 26.58 -4.46 3.35
C ALA A 204 26.29 -5.32 4.61
N LEU A 205 27.26 -6.16 5.01
CA LEU A 205 27.19 -6.94 6.24
C LEU A 205 27.21 -6.03 7.48
N PHE A 206 28.05 -5.00 7.52
CA PHE A 206 28.07 -4.07 8.65
C PHE A 206 26.77 -3.26 8.79
N VAL A 207 26.16 -2.84 7.68
CA VAL A 207 24.83 -2.19 7.70
C VAL A 207 23.75 -3.14 8.20
N ALA A 208 23.73 -4.39 7.71
CA ALA A 208 22.77 -5.39 8.16
C ALA A 208 22.93 -5.72 9.66
N VAL A 209 24.17 -5.79 10.14
CA VAL A 209 24.50 -6.01 11.56
C VAL A 209 24.10 -4.79 12.41
N ALA A 210 24.34 -3.57 11.95
CA ALA A 210 23.89 -2.35 12.62
C ALA A 210 22.37 -2.28 12.72
N ILE A 211 21.65 -2.58 11.63
CA ILE A 211 20.19 -2.65 11.61
C ILE A 211 19.69 -3.74 12.57
N ALA A 212 20.34 -4.91 12.63
CA ALA A 212 19.99 -5.98 13.55
C ALA A 212 20.17 -5.57 15.02
N PHE A 213 21.26 -4.88 15.36
CA PHE A 213 21.49 -4.36 16.72
C PHE A 213 20.47 -3.28 17.11
N LEU A 214 20.15 -2.35 16.21
CA LEU A 214 19.15 -1.31 16.42
C LEU A 214 17.74 -1.90 16.54
N ALA A 215 17.37 -2.83 15.66
CA ALA A 215 16.10 -3.55 15.72
C ALA A 215 15.98 -4.35 17.02
N ALA A 216 17.05 -5.04 17.45
CA ALA A 216 17.09 -5.76 18.72
C ALA A 216 16.96 -4.83 19.93
N ALA A 217 17.54 -3.62 19.88
CA ALA A 217 17.41 -2.63 20.95
C ALA A 217 15.99 -2.00 21.05
N CYS A 218 15.26 -1.96 19.94
CA CYS A 218 13.85 -1.54 19.88
C CYS A 218 12.88 -2.61 20.41
N LEU A 219 13.29 -3.88 20.48
CA LEU A 219 12.49 -4.93 21.11
C LEU A 219 12.43 -4.70 22.63
N ARG A 220 11.23 -4.43 23.16
CA ARG A 220 10.95 -4.25 24.60
C ARG A 220 11.22 -5.50 25.46
N ARG A 221 11.69 -6.60 24.87
CA ARG A 221 12.01 -7.86 25.54
C ARG A 221 13.28 -7.78 26.39
N PHE A 222 14.19 -6.85 26.09
CA PHE A 222 15.46 -6.71 26.81
C PHE A 222 15.38 -5.67 27.94
N PRO A 223 16.01 -5.90 29.10
CA PRO A 223 16.09 -4.91 30.16
C PRO A 223 16.97 -3.73 29.72
N ALA A 224 16.78 -2.56 30.34
CA ALA A 224 17.37 -1.28 29.91
C ALA A 224 18.89 -1.35 29.65
N ARG A 225 19.66 -2.04 30.51
CA ARG A 225 21.11 -2.23 30.35
C ARG A 225 21.51 -2.91 29.03
N TRP A 226 20.76 -3.92 28.59
CA TRP A 226 21.02 -4.65 27.35
C TRP A 226 20.59 -3.84 26.14
N ARG A 227 19.52 -3.05 26.25
CA ARG A 227 19.11 -2.12 25.20
C ARG A 227 20.17 -1.04 24.96
N ILE A 228 20.73 -0.47 26.03
CA ILE A 228 21.82 0.51 25.94
C ILE A 228 23.08 -0.14 25.34
N ALA A 229 23.42 -1.37 25.75
CA ALA A 229 24.56 -2.11 25.19
C ALA A 229 24.37 -2.43 23.69
N LEU A 230 23.17 -2.83 23.27
CA LEU A 230 22.85 -3.09 21.86
C LEU A 230 22.86 -1.80 21.03
N LEU A 231 22.37 -0.67 21.57
CA LEU A 231 22.48 0.64 20.93
C LEU A 231 23.96 1.07 20.80
N GLY A 232 24.75 0.88 21.85
CA GLY A 232 26.19 1.15 21.84
C GLY A 232 26.93 0.29 20.82
N ALA A 233 26.65 -1.02 20.77
CA ALA A 233 27.21 -1.94 19.79
C ALA A 233 26.82 -1.54 18.35
N GLY A 234 25.56 -1.19 18.11
CA GLY A 234 25.09 -0.67 16.82
C GLY A 234 25.82 0.63 16.42
N LEU A 235 26.02 1.55 17.37
CA LEU A 235 26.75 2.80 17.13
C LEU A 235 28.23 2.54 16.81
N CYS A 236 28.88 1.60 17.50
CA CYS A 236 30.25 1.19 17.23
C CYS A 236 30.39 0.53 15.85
N VAL A 237 29.42 -0.30 15.44
CA VAL A 237 29.40 -0.91 14.09
C VAL A 237 29.22 0.16 13.01
N ILE A 238 28.38 1.16 13.24
CA ILE A 238 28.23 2.31 12.33
C ILE A 238 29.54 3.11 12.24
N GLY A 239 30.19 3.38 13.37
CA GLY A 239 31.48 4.07 13.43
C GLY A 239 32.61 3.29 12.73
N ALA A 240 32.66 1.98 12.92
CA ALA A 240 33.61 1.09 12.25
C ALA A 240 33.35 1.02 10.73
N SER A 241 32.08 1.01 10.32
CA SER A 241 31.69 1.08 8.90
C SER A 241 32.21 2.37 8.28
N TYR A 242 31.91 3.51 8.92
CA TYR A 242 32.37 4.82 8.43
C TYR A 242 33.90 4.91 8.32
N ALA A 243 34.63 4.38 9.32
CA ALA A 243 36.09 4.33 9.30
C ALA A 243 36.67 3.41 8.19
N SER A 244 35.93 2.37 7.78
CA SER A 244 36.31 1.49 6.66
C SER A 244 36.06 2.09 5.27
N GLY A 245 35.66 3.36 5.18
CA GLY A 245 35.36 4.05 3.92
C GLY A 245 33.93 3.85 3.42
N PHE A 246 33.05 3.25 4.22
CA PHE A 246 31.62 3.18 3.94
C PHE A 246 30.96 4.53 4.22
N GLY A 247 30.60 5.24 3.16
CA GLY A 247 29.85 6.49 3.23
C GLY A 247 28.43 6.31 2.68
N ILE A 248 27.44 6.82 3.40
CA ILE A 248 26.12 7.09 2.82
C ILE A 248 26.21 8.50 2.25
N ASN A 249 26.42 8.60 0.95
CA ASN A 249 26.39 9.88 0.27
C ASN A 249 24.95 10.16 -0.14
N VAL A 250 24.52 11.40 0.05
CA VAL A 250 23.19 11.82 -0.41
C VAL A 250 23.37 12.38 -1.82
N ASP A 251 22.80 11.70 -2.81
CA ASP A 251 22.75 12.25 -4.16
C ASP A 251 21.68 13.35 -4.17
N LEU A 252 22.14 14.59 -4.31
CA LEU A 252 21.29 15.78 -4.34
C LEU A 252 20.88 16.05 -5.77
N PRO A 253 19.60 16.35 -6.04
CA PRO A 253 19.16 16.64 -7.39
C PRO A 253 19.77 17.96 -7.87
N VAL A 254 20.42 17.93 -9.03
CA VAL A 254 21.05 19.10 -9.67
C VAL A 254 20.28 19.46 -10.92
N LEU A 255 19.85 20.71 -11.02
CA LEU A 255 19.25 21.28 -12.23
C LEU A 255 20.32 21.43 -13.32
N GLY A 256 20.23 20.60 -14.35
CA GLY A 256 21.06 20.67 -15.56
C GLY A 256 20.39 21.44 -16.70
N ARG A 257 21.14 21.66 -17.79
CA ARG A 257 20.66 22.38 -18.99
C ARG A 257 19.54 21.63 -19.74
N PHE A 258 19.51 20.30 -19.64
CA PHE A 258 18.59 19.42 -20.36
C PHE A 258 17.53 18.77 -19.46
N GLY A 259 17.51 19.14 -18.17
CA GLY A 259 16.72 18.47 -17.15
C GLY A 259 17.48 18.36 -15.84
N ALA A 260 16.75 18.12 -14.78
CA ALA A 260 17.33 17.75 -13.50
C ALA A 260 17.87 16.32 -13.54
N THR A 261 18.98 16.09 -12.84
CA THR A 261 19.62 14.79 -12.74
C THR A 261 20.02 14.51 -11.29
N GLY A 262 20.12 13.24 -10.94
CA GLY A 262 20.50 12.79 -9.60
C GLY A 262 19.30 12.63 -8.67
N GLY A 263 19.53 11.90 -7.58
CA GLY A 263 18.52 11.55 -6.61
C GLY A 263 17.47 10.57 -7.14
N LEU A 264 16.37 10.46 -6.42
CA LEU A 264 15.22 9.66 -6.78
C LEU A 264 14.31 10.48 -7.70
N HIS A 265 14.16 10.03 -8.94
CA HIS A 265 13.28 10.63 -9.93
C HIS A 265 11.90 9.97 -9.91
N PHE A 266 10.86 10.79 -9.88
CA PHE A 266 9.47 10.42 -10.09
C PHE A 266 8.96 11.11 -11.34
N SER A 267 8.53 10.31 -12.32
CA SER A 267 7.92 10.84 -13.55
C SER A 267 6.69 11.71 -13.24
N PRO A 268 6.31 12.62 -14.17
CA PRO A 268 5.10 13.40 -14.02
C PRO A 268 3.85 12.49 -14.00
N GLU A 269 3.88 11.36 -14.73
CA GLU A 269 2.81 10.38 -14.73
C GLU A 269 2.65 9.72 -13.35
N MET A 270 3.73 9.22 -12.76
CA MET A 270 3.69 8.61 -11.43
C MET A 270 3.25 9.60 -10.37
N SER A 271 3.79 10.83 -10.44
CA SER A 271 3.46 11.90 -9.50
C SER A 271 1.98 12.27 -9.58
N ALA A 272 1.41 12.37 -10.79
CA ALA A 272 -0.01 12.64 -11.00
C ALA A 272 -0.89 11.54 -10.40
N VAL A 273 -0.59 10.28 -10.70
CA VAL A 273 -1.34 9.12 -10.18
C VAL A 273 -1.23 9.08 -8.65
N LEU A 274 -0.03 9.25 -8.10
CA LEU A 274 0.21 9.26 -6.66
C LEU A 274 -0.58 10.36 -5.95
N ILE A 275 -0.49 11.61 -6.41
CA ILE A 275 -1.20 12.75 -5.81
C ILE A 275 -2.71 12.53 -5.91
N THR A 276 -3.20 12.09 -7.07
CA THR A 276 -4.63 11.83 -7.29
C THR A 276 -5.18 10.81 -6.30
N ILE A 277 -4.53 9.65 -6.21
CA ILE A 277 -4.97 8.55 -5.35
C ILE A 277 -4.79 8.95 -3.88
N MET A 278 -3.71 9.65 -3.53
CA MET A 278 -3.45 10.16 -2.19
C MET A 278 -4.56 11.12 -1.73
N VAL A 279 -4.85 12.15 -2.53
CA VAL A 279 -5.87 13.17 -2.22
C VAL A 279 -7.23 12.53 -2.13
N ASN A 280 -7.64 11.76 -3.15
CA ASN A 280 -8.92 11.05 -3.15
C ASN A 280 -9.07 10.18 -1.90
N SER A 281 -8.07 9.35 -1.61
CA SER A 281 -8.10 8.44 -0.46
C SER A 281 -8.07 9.14 0.88
N ALA A 282 -7.39 10.28 1.01
CA ALA A 282 -7.43 11.07 2.23
C ALA A 282 -8.86 11.55 2.56
N GLY A 283 -9.65 11.95 1.55
CA GLY A 283 -11.05 12.30 1.72
C GLY A 283 -11.89 11.15 2.27
N TYR A 284 -11.76 9.95 1.68
CA TYR A 284 -12.48 8.77 2.15
C TYR A 284 -12.01 8.28 3.53
N ILE A 285 -10.70 8.34 3.82
CA ILE A 285 -10.16 7.98 5.14
C ILE A 285 -10.66 8.95 6.21
N SER A 286 -10.71 10.26 5.91
CA SER A 286 -11.30 11.27 6.81
C SER A 286 -12.75 10.93 7.19
N GLU A 287 -13.53 10.45 6.22
CA GLU A 287 -14.91 10.03 6.43
C GLU A 287 -15.03 8.74 7.26
N ILE A 288 -14.14 7.78 7.01
CA ILE A 288 -14.03 6.56 7.82
C ILE A 288 -13.70 6.92 9.28
N VAL A 289 -12.75 7.84 9.51
CA VAL A 289 -12.37 8.31 10.83
C VAL A 289 -13.53 9.01 11.54
N ARG A 290 -14.24 9.91 10.84
CA ARG A 290 -15.46 10.55 11.36
C ARG A 290 -16.51 9.52 11.75
N GLY A 291 -16.83 8.58 10.85
CA GLY A 291 -17.81 7.53 11.11
C GLY A 291 -17.42 6.63 12.28
N GLY A 292 -16.12 6.36 12.45
CA GLY A 292 -15.60 5.61 13.60
C GLY A 292 -15.77 6.35 14.93
N ILE A 293 -15.67 7.68 14.93
CA ILE A 293 -15.87 8.52 16.13
C ILE A 293 -17.34 8.62 16.50
N GLU A 294 -18.21 8.82 15.52
CA GLU A 294 -19.66 8.86 15.71
C GLU A 294 -20.26 7.52 16.13
N GLY A 295 -19.57 6.42 15.80
CA GLY A 295 -19.93 5.08 16.26
C GLY A 295 -19.73 4.85 17.76
N LEU A 296 -19.04 5.74 18.48
CA LEU A 296 -18.86 5.62 19.93
C LEU A 296 -20.07 6.13 20.71
N ALA A 297 -20.39 5.43 21.81
CA ALA A 297 -21.46 5.84 22.71
C ALA A 297 -21.17 7.22 23.32
N LYS A 298 -22.15 8.12 23.29
CA LYS A 298 -22.06 9.47 23.86
C LYS A 298 -21.65 9.47 25.33
N GLY A 299 -22.04 8.44 26.09
CA GLY A 299 -21.66 8.28 27.50
C GLY A 299 -20.14 8.25 27.75
N GLN A 300 -19.31 7.86 26.77
CA GLN A 300 -17.84 7.94 26.90
C GLN A 300 -17.36 9.38 26.98
N TRP A 301 -17.97 10.28 26.20
CA TRP A 301 -17.66 11.70 26.21
C TRP A 301 -18.18 12.38 27.49
N GLU A 302 -19.38 12.01 27.93
CA GLU A 302 -19.98 12.52 29.17
C GLU A 302 -19.21 12.07 30.42
N ALA A 303 -18.77 10.81 30.47
CA ALA A 303 -17.95 10.28 31.56
C ALA A 303 -16.56 10.95 31.62
N ALA A 304 -15.91 11.15 30.46
CA ALA A 304 -14.64 11.88 30.40
C ALA A 304 -14.79 13.32 30.90
N ALA A 305 -15.86 14.00 30.51
CA ALA A 305 -16.19 15.33 31.00
C ALA A 305 -16.48 15.35 32.52
N ALA A 306 -17.20 14.35 33.05
CA ALA A 306 -17.48 14.22 34.49
C ALA A 306 -16.21 13.98 35.33
N LEU A 307 -15.19 13.36 34.74
CA LEU A 307 -13.86 13.19 35.34
C LEU A 307 -12.96 14.43 35.17
N GLY A 308 -13.46 15.50 34.55
CA GLY A 308 -12.71 16.74 34.34
C GLY A 308 -11.62 16.65 33.28
N LEU A 309 -11.65 15.63 32.40
CA LEU A 309 -10.67 15.50 31.32
C LEU A 309 -10.82 16.65 30.33
N SER A 310 -9.69 17.20 29.88
CA SER A 310 -9.71 18.17 28.79
C SER A 310 -10.17 17.48 27.50
N ARG A 311 -10.63 18.28 26.52
CA ARG A 311 -11.06 17.73 25.22
C ARG A 311 -9.91 17.05 24.47
N ALA A 312 -8.69 17.53 24.65
CA ALA A 312 -7.50 16.93 24.05
C ALA A 312 -7.20 15.57 24.69
N ASP A 313 -7.27 15.47 26.02
CA ASP A 313 -7.05 14.22 26.75
C ASP A 313 -8.16 13.21 26.45
N THR A 314 -9.41 13.67 26.39
CA THR A 314 -10.55 12.84 25.99
C THR A 314 -10.34 12.25 24.59
N ILE A 315 -9.90 13.07 23.62
CA ILE A 315 -9.63 12.59 22.27
C ILE A 315 -8.46 11.60 22.28
N ARG A 316 -7.34 11.95 22.90
CA ARG A 316 -6.09 11.16 22.86
C ARG A 316 -6.19 9.84 23.61
N ASP A 317 -6.76 9.86 24.82
CA ASP A 317 -6.65 8.76 25.77
C ASP A 317 -7.92 7.89 25.84
N VAL A 318 -9.08 8.46 25.51
CA VAL A 318 -10.37 7.72 25.56
C VAL A 318 -10.86 7.36 24.16
N VAL A 319 -11.01 8.36 23.29
CA VAL A 319 -11.70 8.21 21.99
C VAL A 319 -10.80 7.54 20.95
N LEU A 320 -9.63 8.11 20.68
CA LEU A 320 -8.75 7.70 19.60
C LEU A 320 -8.34 6.21 19.68
N PRO A 321 -7.99 5.64 20.86
CA PRO A 321 -7.68 4.21 20.97
C PRO A 321 -8.85 3.28 20.64
N GLN A 322 -10.09 3.71 20.91
CA GLN A 322 -11.30 2.94 20.60
C GLN A 322 -11.66 3.06 19.12
N VAL A 323 -11.60 4.28 18.58
CA VAL A 323 -11.89 4.58 17.17
C VAL A 323 -10.99 3.80 16.24
N PHE A 324 -9.69 3.73 16.53
CA PHE A 324 -8.75 2.96 15.71
C PHE A 324 -9.22 1.52 15.48
N ARG A 325 -9.83 0.88 16.50
CA ARG A 325 -10.34 -0.49 16.38
C ARG A 325 -11.59 -0.57 15.50
N ILE A 326 -12.45 0.44 15.59
CA ILE A 326 -13.69 0.52 14.80
C ILE A 326 -13.38 0.72 13.31
N ILE A 327 -12.35 1.50 12.98
CA ILE A 327 -12.07 1.89 11.60
C ILE A 327 -11.18 0.91 10.82
N ILE A 328 -10.42 0.03 11.49
CA ILE A 328 -9.49 -0.92 10.83
C ILE A 328 -10.15 -1.74 9.70
N PRO A 329 -11.35 -2.34 9.87
CA PRO A 329 -11.99 -3.09 8.79
C PRO A 329 -12.29 -2.22 7.56
N SER A 330 -12.76 -0.99 7.78
CA SER A 330 -13.04 -0.03 6.70
C SER A 330 -11.77 0.47 6.02
N LEU A 331 -10.69 0.70 6.78
CA LEU A 331 -9.38 1.05 6.22
C LEU A 331 -8.83 -0.07 5.36
N THR A 332 -9.00 -1.33 5.77
CA THR A 332 -8.57 -2.50 4.99
C THR A 332 -9.23 -2.53 3.62
N ASN A 333 -10.55 -2.36 3.58
CA ASN A 333 -11.28 -2.25 2.31
C ASN A 333 -10.81 -1.06 1.49
N ARG A 334 -10.53 0.09 2.12
CA ARG A 334 -10.02 1.26 1.42
C ARG A 334 -8.66 1.01 0.80
N TYR A 335 -7.73 0.36 1.50
CA TYR A 335 -6.41 0.05 0.95
C TYR A 335 -6.48 -0.93 -0.22
N ILE A 336 -7.37 -1.92 -0.18
CA ILE A 336 -7.62 -2.84 -1.30
C ILE A 336 -8.16 -2.07 -2.52
N SER A 337 -9.12 -1.18 -2.33
CA SER A 337 -9.64 -0.36 -3.43
C SER A 337 -8.58 0.60 -3.98
N LEU A 338 -7.83 1.25 -3.10
CA LEU A 338 -6.75 2.18 -3.46
C LEU A 338 -5.70 1.50 -4.36
N THR A 339 -5.30 0.26 -4.05
CA THR A 339 -4.38 -0.51 -4.90
C THR A 339 -4.97 -0.84 -6.28
N LYS A 340 -6.29 -0.98 -6.40
CA LYS A 340 -6.95 -1.17 -7.71
C LYS A 340 -7.07 0.14 -8.47
N ASP A 341 -7.26 1.25 -7.75
CA ASP A 341 -7.35 2.59 -8.33
C ASP A 341 -6.04 3.02 -9.02
N THR A 342 -4.90 2.38 -8.76
CA THR A 342 -3.64 2.64 -9.49
C THR A 342 -3.78 2.43 -10.99
N ALA A 343 -4.67 1.53 -11.42
CA ALA A 343 -4.96 1.25 -12.83
C ALA A 343 -5.51 2.47 -13.59
N ILE A 344 -5.99 3.50 -12.88
CA ILE A 344 -6.41 4.76 -13.51
C ILE A 344 -5.27 5.46 -14.27
N GLY A 345 -4.02 5.14 -13.93
CA GLY A 345 -2.82 5.65 -14.60
C GLY A 345 -2.80 5.37 -16.12
N ILE A 346 -3.56 4.38 -16.60
CA ILE A 346 -3.75 4.12 -18.03
C ILE A 346 -4.20 5.37 -18.81
N ALA A 347 -4.97 6.27 -18.18
CA ALA A 347 -5.49 7.47 -18.84
C ALA A 347 -4.42 8.51 -19.20
N ILE A 348 -3.25 8.45 -18.55
CA ILE A 348 -2.09 9.32 -18.83
C ILE A 348 -0.86 8.52 -19.30
N GLY A 349 -1.03 7.22 -19.58
CA GLY A 349 0.07 6.37 -20.04
C GLY A 349 1.09 6.01 -18.96
N PHE A 350 0.73 6.07 -17.68
CA PHE A 350 1.62 5.61 -16.60
C PHE A 350 1.85 4.09 -16.71
N PRO A 351 3.10 3.59 -16.79
CA PRO A 351 3.39 2.17 -17.00
C PRO A 351 3.24 1.34 -15.72
N GLU A 352 2.00 1.22 -15.23
CA GLU A 352 1.65 0.27 -14.18
C GLU A 352 1.13 -1.06 -14.75
N LEU A 353 0.79 -2.01 -13.89
CA LEU A 353 0.54 -3.40 -14.29
C LEU A 353 -0.56 -3.51 -15.35
N PHE A 354 -1.68 -2.83 -15.18
CA PHE A 354 -2.80 -2.90 -16.11
C PHE A 354 -2.44 -2.25 -17.46
N ASN A 355 -1.80 -1.09 -17.47
CA ASN A 355 -1.32 -0.43 -18.69
C ASN A 355 -0.30 -1.30 -19.45
N VAL A 356 0.74 -1.80 -18.78
CA VAL A 356 1.77 -2.63 -19.40
C VAL A 356 1.17 -3.93 -19.94
N SER A 357 0.25 -4.54 -19.20
CA SER A 357 -0.45 -5.73 -19.65
C SER A 357 -1.30 -5.49 -20.90
N GLY A 358 -1.94 -4.33 -21.01
CA GLY A 358 -2.69 -3.94 -22.22
C GLY A 358 -1.77 -3.86 -23.43
N THR A 359 -0.57 -3.30 -23.25
CA THR A 359 0.44 -3.23 -24.32
C THR A 359 0.93 -4.63 -24.73
N VAL A 360 1.25 -5.48 -23.78
CA VAL A 360 1.67 -6.88 -24.03
C VAL A 360 0.57 -7.67 -24.75
N ALA A 361 -0.68 -7.55 -24.29
CA ALA A 361 -1.85 -8.20 -24.86
C ALA A 361 -2.04 -7.79 -26.33
N ASN A 362 -2.07 -6.48 -26.61
CA ASN A 362 -2.24 -5.92 -27.95
C ASN A 362 -1.12 -6.34 -28.92
N GLN A 363 0.13 -6.41 -28.46
CA GLN A 363 1.27 -6.77 -29.32
C GLN A 363 1.38 -8.26 -29.60
N THR A 364 1.00 -9.10 -28.64
CA THR A 364 1.11 -10.56 -28.75
C THR A 364 -0.17 -11.22 -29.28
N GLY A 365 -1.29 -10.49 -29.27
CA GLY A 365 -2.62 -11.04 -29.56
C GLY A 365 -3.11 -12.02 -28.50
N ARG A 366 -2.54 -11.98 -27.29
CA ARG A 366 -2.80 -12.90 -26.16
C ARG A 366 -3.62 -12.22 -25.07
N ASP A 367 -4.75 -11.65 -25.45
CA ASP A 367 -5.60 -10.85 -24.56
C ASP A 367 -6.15 -11.69 -23.39
N PHE A 368 -6.62 -12.90 -23.70
CA PHE A 368 -7.29 -13.75 -22.70
C PHE A 368 -6.31 -14.27 -21.64
N GLU A 369 -5.16 -14.78 -22.06
CA GLU A 369 -4.09 -15.24 -21.16
C GLU A 369 -3.56 -14.09 -20.29
N THR A 370 -3.34 -12.92 -20.89
CA THR A 370 -2.81 -11.74 -20.19
C THR A 370 -3.79 -11.20 -19.15
N VAL A 371 -5.08 -11.12 -19.48
CA VAL A 371 -6.11 -10.70 -18.51
C VAL A 371 -6.19 -11.67 -17.34
N ILE A 372 -6.09 -12.99 -17.57
CA ILE A 372 -6.06 -13.97 -16.47
C ILE A 372 -4.87 -13.74 -15.54
N VAL A 373 -3.68 -13.53 -16.10
CA VAL A 373 -2.46 -13.25 -15.32
C VAL A 373 -2.64 -12.00 -14.46
N VAL A 374 -3.14 -10.92 -15.05
CA VAL A 374 -3.36 -9.66 -14.32
C VAL A 374 -4.44 -9.79 -13.25
N MET A 375 -5.55 -10.46 -13.54
CA MET A 375 -6.59 -10.73 -12.54
C MET A 375 -6.05 -11.55 -11.37
N ALA A 376 -5.23 -12.56 -11.64
CA ALA A 376 -4.59 -13.35 -10.61
C ALA A 376 -3.63 -12.50 -9.74
N ILE A 377 -2.85 -11.61 -10.36
CA ILE A 377 -1.93 -10.72 -9.65
C ILE A 377 -2.70 -9.73 -8.76
N TYR A 378 -3.72 -9.01 -9.27
CA TYR A 378 -4.50 -8.09 -8.43
C TYR A 378 -5.27 -8.82 -7.31
N LEU A 379 -5.71 -10.05 -7.55
CA LEU A 379 -6.31 -10.88 -6.51
C LEU A 379 -5.29 -11.23 -5.42
N LEU A 380 -4.08 -11.64 -5.81
CA LEU A 380 -2.99 -11.95 -4.89
C LEU A 380 -2.57 -10.72 -4.09
N LEU A 381 -2.45 -9.55 -4.72
CA LEU A 381 -2.20 -8.28 -4.02
C LEU A 381 -3.31 -7.98 -3.00
N SER A 382 -4.58 -8.15 -3.40
CA SER A 382 -5.72 -7.93 -2.50
C SER A 382 -5.69 -8.88 -1.30
N TRP A 383 -5.31 -10.15 -1.51
CA TRP A 383 -5.16 -11.12 -0.43
C TRP A 383 -3.97 -10.81 0.48
N ILE A 384 -2.83 -10.37 -0.05
CA ILE A 384 -1.68 -9.94 0.75
C ILE A 384 -2.08 -8.77 1.65
N ILE A 385 -2.71 -7.72 1.09
CA ILE A 385 -3.15 -6.56 1.86
C ILE A 385 -4.16 -6.98 2.94
N SER A 386 -5.14 -7.83 2.59
CA SER A 386 -6.12 -8.35 3.54
C SER A 386 -5.47 -9.18 4.64
N ALA A 387 -4.50 -10.03 4.31
CA ALA A 387 -3.77 -10.85 5.29
C ALA A 387 -2.94 -9.98 6.26
N LEU A 388 -2.21 -8.99 5.74
CA LEU A 388 -1.45 -8.03 6.54
C LEU A 388 -2.37 -7.24 7.48
N ALA A 389 -3.49 -6.74 6.98
CA ALA A 389 -4.44 -5.99 7.80
C ALA A 389 -5.11 -6.87 8.86
N ASN A 390 -5.47 -8.11 8.52
CA ASN A 390 -6.02 -9.07 9.48
C ASN A 390 -5.01 -9.46 10.56
N PHE A 391 -3.73 -9.57 10.21
CA PHE A 391 -2.66 -9.79 11.17
C PHE A 391 -2.58 -8.63 12.19
N VAL A 392 -2.60 -7.38 11.71
CA VAL A 392 -2.64 -6.19 12.57
C VAL A 392 -3.90 -6.18 13.45
N ASN A 393 -5.07 -6.47 12.87
CA ASN A 393 -6.34 -6.53 13.59
C ASN A 393 -6.30 -7.55 14.74
N ARG A 394 -5.80 -8.76 14.49
CA ARG A 394 -5.66 -9.81 15.52
C ARG A 394 -4.72 -9.40 16.65
N ARG A 395 -3.61 -8.73 16.34
CA ARG A 395 -2.66 -8.26 17.37
C ARG A 395 -3.30 -7.23 18.30
N ILE A 396 -4.08 -6.30 17.76
CA ILE A 396 -4.75 -5.26 18.55
C ILE A 396 -5.91 -5.85 19.39
N ALA A 397 -6.57 -6.89 18.89
CA ALA A 397 -7.65 -7.58 19.62
C ALA A 397 -7.13 -8.44 20.80
N LEU A 398 -5.94 -9.05 20.69
CA LEU A 398 -5.39 -9.97 21.69
C LEU A 398 -4.85 -9.30 22.97
N GLU A 399 -4.68 -7.97 23.00
CA GLU A 399 -4.19 -7.28 24.20
C GLU A 399 -5.22 -7.18 25.34
N ARG A 400 -6.45 -7.70 25.18
CA ARG A 400 -7.50 -7.70 26.23
C ARG A 400 -8.44 -8.91 26.15
N ALA A 401 -7.88 -10.11 26.33
CA ALA A 401 -8.57 -11.24 26.97
C ALA A 401 -7.72 -11.64 28.17
#